data_AF-A0A4W2CIE2-F1
#
_entry.id   AF-A0A4W2CIE2-F1
#
_cell.length_a   1.000
_cell.length_b   1.000
_cell.length_c   1.000
_cell.angle_alpha   90.00
_cell.angle_beta   90.00
_cell.angle_gamma   90.00
#
_symmetry.space_group_name_H-M   'P 1'
#
loop_
_entity.id
_entity.type
_entity.pdbx_description
1 polymer ?
#
loop_
_entity_poly.entity_id
_entity_poly.type
_entity_poly.pdbx_seq_one_letter_code
_entity_poly.pdbx_strand_id
1 'polypeptide(L)'
;MLHVTRGVWGSIVRVWPLLPSFLGHSRALSSLEAKMGEYRKMWNPTEPRDWAQQYRERHIPFSKEQLLRLLIQEFHSTPAEKAALEEFTAHVDFCTLFHYHHVLTQLQALYDPINPDRETLDQPSLTDPQRLSNEKEVLQALEPLLAQANFSPLTEDTLAYALVVHHPQDEVQVTINLDQYIYMHFWALGQRVGKMPRKSSVGSKRFFFKSPPAERRYFKRVILAARTKKGHLVLKSFKDTPLEGLEQLLPELKVRTSTLQRAILNVTLIVSGVVFFVNVGMVVLSDLKMATSLLLLLFAAFMGLRAAKMFGHRRSAQALELAHMLYYRSTSNNAELLSALVLRAQDEHTKETLLAHSFLARRPGGAKGPPEAETSQWLQSEVENWLLAQSGCDVAFNGKRALAHLQALPPTVGMYPPPGLPKLDLLATLSSPKSAPSDDNSLEKPLGPAQPSHLVGN
;
A
#
# COMPACT_ATOMS: atom_id res chain seq x y z
N MET A 1 -40.76 0.15 36.31
CA MET A 1 -40.13 1.47 36.52
C MET A 1 -38.68 1.24 36.91
N LEU A 2 -37.78 1.31 35.93
CA LEU A 2 -36.34 1.16 36.14
C LEU A 2 -35.69 2.48 35.70
N HIS A 3 -35.08 3.16 36.66
CA HIS A 3 -34.37 4.42 36.44
C HIS A 3 -33.14 4.17 35.58
N VAL A 4 -33.21 4.61 34.32
CA VAL A 4 -32.06 4.76 33.43
C VAL A 4 -31.30 6.00 33.89
N THR A 5 -30.18 5.79 34.56
CA THR A 5 -29.20 6.85 34.83
C THR A 5 -28.50 7.20 33.52
N ARG A 6 -28.82 8.39 33.01
CA ARG A 6 -28.17 9.04 31.88
C ARG A 6 -26.71 9.35 32.25
N GLY A 7 -25.80 8.43 31.93
CA GLY A 7 -24.36 8.65 32.02
C GLY A 7 -23.88 9.46 30.83
N VAL A 8 -23.46 10.70 31.10
CA VAL A 8 -22.86 11.63 30.15
C VAL A 8 -21.50 11.09 29.71
N TRP A 9 -21.46 10.39 28.57
CA TRP A 9 -20.22 10.17 27.81
C TRP A 9 -20.03 11.36 26.87
N GLY A 10 -19.50 12.44 27.43
CA GLY A 10 -19.28 13.71 26.74
C GLY A 10 -17.93 14.29 27.13
N SER A 11 -16.84 13.74 26.58
CA SER A 11 -15.58 14.46 26.32
C SER A 11 -14.70 13.60 25.43
N ILE A 12 -14.93 13.71 24.13
CA ILE A 12 -13.95 13.31 23.12
C ILE A 12 -12.79 14.29 23.26
N VAL A 13 -11.71 13.86 23.90
CA VAL A 13 -10.44 14.59 23.93
C VAL A 13 -9.88 14.58 22.50
N ARG A 14 -10.28 15.56 21.69
CA ARG A 14 -9.65 15.86 20.40
C ARG A 14 -8.31 16.53 20.66
N VAL A 15 -7.28 15.74 20.94
CA VAL A 15 -5.89 16.20 20.84
C VAL A 15 -5.31 15.57 19.57
N TRP A 16 -5.74 16.10 18.42
CA TRP A 16 -5.06 15.86 17.15
C TRP A 16 -4.20 17.08 16.90
N PRO A 17 -2.88 16.94 16.67
CA PRO A 17 -2.09 18.07 16.19
C PRO A 17 -2.71 18.54 14.86
N LEU A 18 -2.95 19.84 14.76
CA LEU A 18 -3.49 20.49 13.57
C LEU A 18 -2.55 20.25 12.39
N LEU A 19 -2.83 19.21 11.60
CA LEU A 19 -2.28 19.09 10.26
C LEU A 19 -2.90 20.22 9.41
N PRO A 20 -2.13 20.89 8.54
CA PRO A 20 -2.69 21.89 7.64
C PRO A 20 -3.76 21.21 6.78
N SER A 21 -4.94 21.81 6.69
CA SER A 21 -6.07 21.29 5.93
C SER A 21 -5.73 21.31 4.43
N PHE A 22 -5.29 20.16 3.90
CA PHE A 22 -4.80 19.99 2.52
C PHE A 22 -5.90 20.00 1.43
N LEU A 23 -7.17 20.20 1.78
CA LEU A 23 -8.33 19.95 0.89
C LEU A 23 -8.73 21.15 0.03
N GLY A 24 -7.74 21.86 -0.53
CA GLY A 24 -7.91 22.92 -1.53
C GLY A 24 -7.75 22.39 -2.96
N HIS A 25 -8.69 21.57 -3.43
CA HIS A 25 -8.53 20.69 -4.60
C HIS A 25 -8.04 21.38 -5.90
N SER A 26 -8.62 22.52 -6.31
CA SER A 26 -8.26 23.15 -7.59
C SER A 26 -6.95 23.95 -7.57
N ARG A 27 -6.52 24.44 -6.41
CA ARG A 27 -5.29 25.24 -6.27
C ARG A 27 -4.06 24.35 -6.09
N ALA A 28 -4.26 23.14 -5.55
CA ALA A 28 -3.20 22.18 -5.32
C ALA A 28 -2.59 21.64 -6.63
N LEU A 29 -3.42 21.33 -7.64
CA LEU A 29 -2.92 20.78 -8.91
C LEU A 29 -2.17 21.80 -9.76
N SER A 30 -2.58 23.08 -9.76
CA SER A 30 -1.86 24.13 -10.47
C SER A 30 -0.53 24.49 -9.78
N SER A 31 -0.49 24.48 -8.44
CA SER A 31 0.75 24.58 -7.67
C SER A 31 1.71 23.42 -7.98
N LEU A 32 1.19 22.20 -8.02
CA LEU A 32 1.95 21.00 -8.37
C LEU A 32 2.52 21.09 -9.80
N GLU A 33 1.72 21.53 -10.77
CA GLU A 33 2.16 21.69 -12.15
C GLU A 33 3.30 22.72 -12.27
N ALA A 34 3.21 23.85 -11.56
CA ALA A 34 4.28 24.85 -11.51
C ALA A 34 5.59 24.25 -10.97
N LYS A 35 5.53 23.52 -9.85
CA LYS A 35 6.70 22.82 -9.26
C LYS A 35 7.26 21.75 -10.20
N MET A 36 6.40 20.99 -10.88
CA MET A 36 6.84 20.05 -11.92
C MET A 36 7.59 20.77 -13.05
N GLY A 37 7.15 21.98 -13.43
CA GLY A 37 7.84 22.84 -14.38
C GLY A 37 9.24 23.25 -13.92
N GLU A 38 9.47 23.43 -12.62
CA GLU A 38 10.80 23.68 -12.06
C GLU A 38 11.70 22.45 -12.14
N TYR A 39 11.22 21.27 -11.72
CA TYR A 39 11.99 20.03 -11.81
C TYR A 39 12.34 19.64 -13.25
N ARG A 40 11.47 19.94 -14.23
CA ARG A 40 11.76 19.72 -15.66
C ARG A 40 12.92 20.57 -16.19
N LYS A 41 13.19 21.71 -15.57
CA LYS A 41 14.31 22.61 -15.93
C LYS A 41 15.61 22.21 -15.22
N MET A 42 15.53 21.41 -14.16
CA MET A 42 16.70 20.95 -13.42
C MET A 42 17.46 19.87 -14.19
N TRP A 43 18.77 19.87 -14.03
CA TRP A 43 19.63 18.82 -14.55
C TRP A 43 19.77 17.71 -13.51
N ASN A 44 19.29 16.50 -13.82
CA ASN A 44 19.41 15.28 -13.01
C ASN A 44 19.18 15.47 -11.50
N PRO A 45 18.01 15.97 -11.07
CA PRO A 45 17.67 15.98 -9.65
C PRO A 45 17.66 14.55 -9.10
N THR A 46 18.34 14.33 -7.98
CA THR A 46 18.43 13.01 -7.33
C THR A 46 17.51 12.86 -6.13
N GLU A 47 17.04 13.99 -5.56
CA GLU A 47 16.14 14.02 -4.40
C GLU A 47 15.22 15.25 -4.47
N PRO A 48 14.06 15.22 -3.80
CA PRO A 48 13.25 16.41 -3.55
C PRO A 48 14.03 17.47 -2.76
N ARG A 49 13.66 18.74 -2.92
CA ARG A 49 14.28 19.84 -2.17
C ARG A 49 14.05 19.65 -0.67
N ASP A 50 15.08 19.85 0.15
CA ASP A 50 14.98 19.78 1.62
C ASP A 50 14.32 18.49 2.14
N TRP A 51 14.56 17.35 1.48
CA TRP A 51 13.88 16.07 1.78
C TRP A 51 13.92 15.69 3.27
N ALA A 52 15.05 15.91 3.94
CA ALA A 52 15.21 15.60 5.36
C ALA A 52 14.24 16.39 6.28
N GLN A 53 13.79 17.57 5.84
CA GLN A 53 12.78 18.36 6.54
C GLN A 53 11.36 17.95 6.13
N GLN A 54 11.18 17.52 4.88
CA GLN A 54 9.88 17.13 4.34
C GLN A 54 9.39 15.78 4.87
N TYR A 55 10.29 14.84 5.14
CA TYR A 55 9.92 13.49 5.58
C TYR A 55 10.83 12.99 6.70
N ARG A 56 10.21 12.57 7.81
CA ARG A 56 10.84 11.74 8.83
C ARG A 56 10.08 10.43 8.95
N GLU A 57 10.81 9.34 9.05
CA GLU A 57 10.23 8.01 9.22
C GLU A 57 9.45 7.95 10.53
N ARG A 58 8.26 7.35 10.52
CA ARG A 58 7.43 7.14 11.73
C ARG A 58 7.11 5.66 11.98
N HIS A 59 7.50 4.78 11.07
CA HIS A 59 7.22 3.35 11.15
C HIS A 59 8.05 2.68 12.25
N ILE A 60 7.40 2.21 13.32
CA ILE A 60 8.01 1.36 14.34
C ILE A 60 8.23 -0.05 13.75
N PRO A 61 9.49 -0.49 13.50
CA PRO A 61 9.78 -1.68 12.70
C PRO A 61 9.69 -3.00 13.47
N PHE A 62 8.73 -3.13 14.40
CA PHE A 62 8.53 -4.31 15.23
C PHE A 62 7.07 -4.75 15.20
N SER A 63 6.83 -6.06 15.27
CA SER A 63 5.51 -6.56 15.66
C SER A 63 5.27 -6.28 17.14
N LYS A 64 4.01 -6.27 17.57
CA LYS A 64 3.64 -6.13 18.99
C LYS A 64 4.35 -7.17 19.86
N GLU A 65 4.41 -8.43 19.41
CA GLU A 65 5.02 -9.54 20.14
C GLU A 65 6.54 -9.40 20.22
N GLN A 66 7.18 -8.94 19.15
CA GLN A 66 8.62 -8.64 19.16
C GLN A 66 8.93 -7.51 20.13
N LEU A 67 8.14 -6.43 20.09
CA LEU A 67 8.28 -5.30 20.99
C LEU A 67 8.10 -5.74 22.45
N LEU A 68 7.05 -6.49 22.76
CA LEU A 68 6.81 -7.03 24.10
C LEU A 68 7.98 -7.89 24.60
N ARG A 69 8.54 -8.76 23.75
CA ARG A 69 9.72 -9.55 24.12
C ARG A 69 10.93 -8.68 24.45
N LEU A 70 11.20 -7.66 23.64
CA LEU A 70 12.32 -6.73 23.89
C LEU A 70 12.11 -5.94 25.19
N LEU A 71 10.89 -5.44 25.43
CA LEU A 71 10.56 -4.72 26.65
C LEU A 71 10.67 -5.60 27.91
N ILE A 72 10.25 -6.88 27.83
CA ILE A 72 10.44 -7.84 28.93
C ILE A 72 11.91 -8.10 29.21
N GLN A 73 12.70 -8.32 28.15
CA GLN A 73 14.13 -8.61 28.27
C GLN A 73 14.88 -7.43 28.90
N GLU A 74 14.51 -6.20 28.57
CA GLU A 74 15.27 -5.01 28.97
C GLU A 74 14.75 -4.32 30.23
N PHE A 75 13.43 -4.31 30.45
CA PHE A 75 12.79 -3.50 31.49
C PHE A 75 11.98 -4.28 32.52
N HIS A 76 11.42 -5.44 32.15
CA HIS A 76 10.49 -6.21 33.00
C HIS A 76 10.99 -7.64 33.21
N SER A 77 12.24 -7.77 33.66
CA SER A 77 12.94 -9.06 33.73
C SER A 77 12.47 -9.95 34.88
N THR A 78 11.84 -9.40 35.92
CA THR A 78 11.31 -10.23 37.02
C THR A 78 9.99 -10.91 36.63
N PRO A 79 9.67 -12.09 37.17
CA PRO A 79 8.40 -12.77 36.86
C PRO A 79 7.15 -11.94 37.18
N ALA A 80 7.21 -11.10 38.22
CA ALA A 80 6.10 -10.23 38.62
C ALA A 80 5.92 -9.05 37.64
N GLU A 81 7.00 -8.37 37.25
CA GLU A 81 6.94 -7.28 36.26
C GLU A 81 6.50 -7.80 34.89
N LYS A 82 6.99 -8.97 34.49
CA LYS A 82 6.55 -9.65 33.27
C LYS A 82 5.04 -9.89 33.29
N ALA A 83 4.52 -10.49 34.36
CA ALA A 83 3.09 -10.76 34.48
C ALA A 83 2.26 -9.46 34.45
N ALA A 84 2.73 -8.41 35.13
CA ALA A 84 2.07 -7.10 35.12
C ALA A 84 2.05 -6.45 33.73
N LEU A 85 3.14 -6.55 32.97
CA LEU A 85 3.18 -6.04 31.59
C LEU A 85 2.27 -6.84 30.65
N GLU A 86 2.21 -8.17 30.81
CA GLU A 86 1.30 -9.04 30.02
C GLU A 86 -0.17 -8.70 30.31
N GLU A 87 -0.53 -8.51 31.59
CA GLU A 87 -1.87 -8.08 31.99
C GLU A 87 -2.20 -6.69 31.43
N PHE A 88 -1.26 -5.74 31.55
CA PHE A 88 -1.41 -4.41 30.97
C PHE A 88 -1.60 -4.47 29.44
N THR A 89 -0.85 -5.31 28.74
CA THR A 89 -0.96 -5.49 27.28
C THR A 89 -2.35 -6.01 26.91
N ALA A 90 -2.87 -7.00 27.65
CA ALA A 90 -4.22 -7.52 27.42
C ALA A 90 -5.30 -6.46 27.64
N HIS A 91 -5.13 -5.60 28.65
CA HIS A 91 -6.03 -4.47 28.90
C HIS A 91 -6.02 -3.45 27.76
N VAL A 92 -4.83 -3.07 27.26
CA VAL A 92 -4.67 -2.16 26.13
C VAL A 92 -5.30 -2.74 24.86
N ASP A 93 -5.05 -4.02 24.57
CA ASP A 93 -5.63 -4.71 23.42
C ASP A 93 -7.16 -4.68 23.45
N PHE A 94 -7.77 -4.91 24.63
CA PHE A 94 -9.22 -4.85 24.78
C PHE A 94 -9.77 -3.44 24.55
N CYS A 95 -9.17 -2.43 25.19
CA CYS A 95 -9.62 -1.04 25.07
C CYS A 95 -9.52 -0.53 23.63
N THR A 96 -8.40 -0.85 22.96
CA THR A 96 -8.17 -0.44 21.57
C THR A 96 -9.08 -1.18 20.60
N LEU A 97 -9.32 -2.48 20.79
CA LEU A 97 -10.18 -3.28 19.92
C LEU A 97 -11.59 -2.68 19.80
N PHE A 98 -12.22 -2.35 20.93
CA PHE A 98 -13.56 -1.76 20.93
C PHE A 98 -13.57 -0.39 20.23
N HIS A 99 -12.61 0.47 20.54
CA HIS A 99 -12.48 1.79 19.94
C HIS A 99 -12.34 1.71 18.42
N TYR A 100 -11.39 0.92 17.92
CA TYR A 100 -11.12 0.82 16.49
C TYR A 100 -12.20 0.07 15.71
N HIS A 101 -12.89 -0.89 16.34
CA HIS A 101 -14.08 -1.49 15.75
C HIS A 101 -15.17 -0.44 15.48
N HIS A 102 -15.41 0.47 16.44
CA HIS A 102 -16.37 1.56 16.24
C HIS A 102 -15.93 2.53 15.14
N VAL A 103 -14.65 2.90 15.11
CA VAL A 103 -14.07 3.76 14.08
C VAL A 103 -14.23 3.14 12.69
N LEU A 104 -13.98 1.83 12.54
CA LEU A 104 -14.16 1.12 11.27
C LEU A 104 -15.61 1.17 10.80
N THR A 105 -16.57 0.86 11.67
CA THR A 105 -17.99 0.85 11.34
C THR A 105 -18.46 2.23 10.89
N GLN A 106 -18.03 3.30 11.57
CA GLN A 106 -18.35 4.67 11.17
C GLN A 106 -17.75 5.02 9.81
N LEU A 107 -16.47 4.69 9.59
CA LEU A 107 -15.77 5.00 8.35
C LEU A 107 -16.34 4.23 7.16
N GLN A 108 -16.71 2.96 7.35
CA GLN A 108 -17.39 2.14 6.34
C GLN A 108 -18.77 2.72 6.00
N ALA A 109 -19.55 3.13 7.01
CA ALA A 109 -20.85 3.77 6.77
C ALA A 109 -20.75 5.09 5.98
N LEU A 110 -19.68 5.87 6.22
CA LEU A 110 -19.41 7.09 5.45
C LEU A 110 -18.97 6.80 4.00
N TYR A 111 -18.23 5.71 3.79
CA TYR A 111 -17.68 5.35 2.47
C TYR A 111 -18.66 4.56 1.59
N ASP A 112 -19.55 3.76 2.17
CA ASP A 112 -20.48 2.87 1.44
C ASP A 112 -21.26 3.57 0.31
N PRO A 113 -21.84 4.78 0.50
CA PRO A 113 -22.60 5.46 -0.56
C PRO A 113 -21.78 5.85 -1.79
N ILE A 114 -20.45 5.99 -1.64
CA ILE A 114 -19.52 6.36 -2.72
C ILE A 114 -18.63 5.20 -3.16
N ASN A 115 -18.77 4.02 -2.56
CA ASN A 115 -17.96 2.85 -2.86
C ASN A 115 -18.25 2.35 -4.28
N PRO A 116 -17.26 2.31 -5.19
CA PRO A 116 -17.46 1.76 -6.54
C PRO A 116 -17.69 0.25 -6.53
N ASP A 117 -17.18 -0.46 -5.52
CA ASP A 117 -17.27 -1.91 -5.36
C ASP A 117 -18.37 -2.29 -4.36
N ARG A 118 -19.47 -1.52 -4.32
CA ARG A 118 -20.57 -1.80 -3.38
C ARG A 118 -21.30 -3.09 -3.77
N GLU A 119 -21.56 -3.93 -2.79
CA GLU A 119 -22.39 -5.14 -2.92
C GLU A 119 -23.82 -4.92 -2.38
N THR A 120 -24.09 -3.73 -1.82
CA THR A 120 -25.38 -3.34 -1.25
C THR A 120 -26.34 -2.85 -2.34
N LEU A 121 -27.65 -2.88 -2.04
CA LEU A 121 -28.69 -2.46 -2.97
C LEU A 121 -28.51 -1.02 -3.45
N ASP A 122 -28.87 -0.77 -4.71
CA ASP A 122 -28.71 0.53 -5.34
C ASP A 122 -29.53 1.62 -4.65
N GLN A 123 -28.84 2.52 -3.95
CA GLN A 123 -29.38 3.82 -3.54
C GLN A 123 -29.49 4.76 -4.76
N PRO A 124 -30.36 5.80 -4.73
CA PRO A 124 -30.41 6.79 -5.79
C PRO A 124 -29.02 7.35 -6.09
N SER A 125 -28.67 7.40 -7.38
CA SER A 125 -27.35 7.84 -7.82
C SER A 125 -27.07 9.26 -7.32
N LEU A 126 -26.05 9.40 -6.47
CA LEU A 126 -25.57 10.70 -5.99
C LEU A 126 -25.20 11.60 -7.18
N THR A 127 -25.56 12.87 -7.08
CA THR A 127 -25.04 13.89 -8.01
C THR A 127 -23.55 14.08 -7.81
N ASP A 128 -22.82 14.52 -8.84
CA ASP A 128 -21.36 14.73 -8.74
C ASP A 128 -20.95 15.69 -7.60
N PRO A 129 -21.63 16.83 -7.35
CA PRO A 129 -21.31 17.69 -6.22
C PRO A 129 -21.52 17.02 -4.86
N GLN A 130 -22.59 16.23 -4.69
CA GLN A 130 -22.84 15.47 -3.47
C GLN A 130 -21.75 14.42 -3.26
N ARG A 131 -21.39 13.69 -4.33
CA ARG A 131 -20.31 12.70 -4.29
C ARG A 131 -18.99 13.33 -3.88
N LEU A 132 -18.62 14.48 -4.43
CA LEU A 132 -17.41 15.21 -4.05
C LEU A 132 -17.43 15.68 -2.59
N SER A 133 -18.60 16.08 -2.07
CA SER A 133 -18.75 16.41 -0.65
C SER A 133 -18.51 15.20 0.25
N ASN A 134 -19.15 14.06 -0.07
CA ASN A 134 -18.97 12.82 0.69
C ASN A 134 -17.53 12.31 0.63
N GLU A 135 -16.89 12.39 -0.54
CA GLU A 135 -15.47 12.06 -0.70
C GLU A 135 -14.59 12.91 0.22
N LYS A 136 -14.86 14.22 0.29
CA LYS A 136 -14.13 15.12 1.19
C LYS A 136 -14.33 14.73 2.66
N GLU A 137 -15.55 14.39 3.07
CA GLU A 137 -15.83 13.92 4.43
C GLU A 137 -15.09 12.63 4.76
N VAL A 138 -15.05 11.67 3.84
CA VAL A 138 -14.28 10.43 4.01
C VAL A 138 -12.78 10.70 4.12
N LEU A 139 -12.22 11.57 3.27
CA LEU A 139 -10.80 11.93 3.33
C LEU A 139 -10.44 12.65 4.64
N GLN A 140 -11.35 13.50 5.16
CA GLN A 140 -11.18 14.13 6.47
C GLN A 140 -11.25 13.13 7.63
N ALA A 141 -12.14 12.13 7.54
CA ALA A 141 -12.22 11.05 8.52
C ALA A 141 -10.99 10.12 8.48
N LEU A 142 -10.37 9.95 7.30
CA LEU A 142 -9.16 9.14 7.11
C LEU A 142 -7.89 9.78 7.66
N GLU A 143 -7.77 11.12 7.62
CA GLU A 143 -6.59 11.85 8.06
C GLU A 143 -6.10 11.48 9.49
N PRO A 144 -6.95 11.51 10.54
CA PRO A 144 -6.54 11.09 11.88
C PRO A 144 -6.12 9.60 11.92
N LEU A 145 -6.80 8.75 11.16
CA LEU A 145 -6.48 7.32 11.10
C LEU A 145 -5.11 7.06 10.46
N LEU A 146 -4.81 7.76 9.36
CA LEU A 146 -3.51 7.72 8.69
C LEU A 146 -2.39 8.21 9.60
N ALA A 147 -2.62 9.31 10.32
CA ALA A 147 -1.67 9.84 11.29
C ALA A 147 -1.39 8.82 12.41
N GLN A 148 -2.43 8.16 12.94
CA GLN A 148 -2.30 7.10 13.94
C GLN A 148 -1.58 5.87 13.40
N ALA A 149 -1.84 5.49 12.14
CA ALA A 149 -1.17 4.38 11.46
C ALA A 149 0.28 4.70 11.02
N ASN A 150 0.82 5.84 11.47
CA ASN A 150 2.16 6.34 11.21
C ASN A 150 2.47 6.64 9.73
N PHE A 151 1.45 6.87 8.91
CA PHE A 151 1.63 7.37 7.55
C PHE A 151 1.94 8.86 7.55
N SER A 152 2.91 9.27 6.73
CA SER A 152 3.25 10.67 6.52
C SER A 152 2.73 11.15 5.17
N PRO A 153 1.98 12.27 5.10
CA PRO A 153 1.56 12.84 3.83
C PRO A 153 2.78 13.28 3.02
N LEU A 154 2.76 13.03 1.71
CA LEU A 154 3.81 13.49 0.81
C LEU A 154 3.52 14.93 0.37
N THR A 155 4.55 15.78 0.41
CA THR A 155 4.40 17.19 0.01
C THR A 155 4.26 17.33 -1.50
N GLU A 156 3.70 18.45 -1.95
CA GLU A 156 3.62 18.75 -3.39
C GLU A 156 4.99 18.80 -4.06
N ASP A 157 6.06 19.20 -3.34
CA ASP A 157 7.42 19.22 -3.89
C ASP A 157 7.95 17.80 -4.10
N THR A 158 7.73 16.91 -3.13
CA THR A 158 8.02 15.48 -3.25
C THR A 158 7.27 14.85 -4.43
N LEU A 159 5.98 15.19 -4.58
CA LEU A 159 5.16 14.71 -5.69
C LEU A 159 5.68 15.26 -7.02
N ALA A 160 6.02 16.55 -7.10
CA ALA A 160 6.55 17.15 -8.31
C ALA A 160 7.85 16.46 -8.78
N TYR A 161 8.75 16.15 -7.84
CA TYR A 161 9.94 15.34 -8.11
C TYR A 161 9.54 13.96 -8.65
N ALA A 162 8.69 13.24 -7.91
CA ALA A 162 8.30 11.86 -8.23
C ALA A 162 7.53 11.69 -9.54
N LEU A 163 6.80 12.72 -9.99
CA LEU A 163 6.02 12.70 -11.24
C LEU A 163 6.81 13.19 -12.46
N VAL A 164 8.05 13.68 -12.28
CA VAL A 164 8.90 14.21 -13.35
C VAL A 164 10.16 13.39 -13.55
N VAL A 165 10.77 12.93 -12.45
CA VAL A 165 12.06 12.26 -12.46
C VAL A 165 11.85 10.77 -12.67
N HIS A 166 12.28 10.27 -13.83
CA HIS A 166 12.23 8.85 -14.15
C HIS A 166 13.58 8.19 -13.89
N HIS A 167 13.58 7.04 -13.22
CA HIS A 167 14.80 6.29 -13.01
C HIS A 167 15.16 5.47 -14.29
N PRO A 168 16.41 5.46 -14.76
CA PRO A 168 16.81 4.79 -16.01
C PRO A 168 16.64 3.25 -15.97
N GLN A 169 16.58 2.67 -14.76
CA GLN A 169 16.33 1.24 -14.56
C GLN A 169 14.84 0.88 -14.50
N ASP A 170 13.94 1.87 -14.51
CA ASP A 170 12.51 1.58 -14.57
C ASP A 170 12.16 1.10 -15.98
N GLU A 171 11.63 -0.11 -16.05
CA GLU A 171 11.37 -0.79 -17.31
C GLU A 171 10.19 -0.14 -18.08
N VAL A 172 9.23 0.42 -17.33
CA VAL A 172 8.09 1.18 -17.85
C VAL A 172 8.18 2.64 -17.42
N GLN A 173 8.25 3.55 -18.41
CA GLN A 173 8.09 4.99 -18.19
C GLN A 173 6.62 5.36 -18.42
N VAL A 174 6.08 6.21 -17.56
CA VAL A 174 4.71 6.70 -17.71
C VAL A 174 4.71 8.21 -17.83
N THR A 175 3.60 8.77 -18.28
CA THR A 175 3.39 10.21 -18.32
C THR A 175 1.95 10.49 -17.94
N ILE A 176 1.78 11.48 -17.09
CA ILE A 176 0.51 11.82 -16.48
C ILE A 176 0.00 13.11 -17.10
N ASN A 177 -1.31 13.18 -17.29
CA ASN A 177 -1.99 14.42 -17.60
C ASN A 177 -2.76 14.89 -16.35
N LEU A 178 -2.25 15.93 -15.67
CA LEU A 178 -2.88 16.46 -14.46
C LEU A 178 -4.30 16.99 -14.70
N ASP A 179 -4.62 17.40 -15.94
CA ASP A 179 -5.96 17.87 -16.32
C ASP A 179 -7.04 16.79 -16.18
N GLN A 180 -6.66 15.51 -16.09
CA GLN A 180 -7.60 14.41 -15.88
C GLN A 180 -8.03 14.27 -14.42
N TYR A 181 -7.33 14.93 -13.49
CA TYR A 181 -7.52 14.78 -12.05
C TYR A 181 -8.25 15.98 -11.44
N ILE A 182 -9.04 15.71 -10.40
CA ILE A 182 -9.60 16.73 -9.51
C ILE A 182 -8.65 16.91 -8.32
N TYR A 183 -8.19 15.80 -7.75
CA TYR A 183 -7.18 15.77 -6.69
C TYR A 183 -6.45 14.43 -6.67
N MET A 184 -5.26 14.45 -6.06
CA MET A 184 -4.48 13.26 -5.73
C MET A 184 -3.73 13.50 -4.42
N HIS A 185 -3.75 12.51 -3.53
CA HIS A 185 -3.07 12.53 -2.26
C HIS A 185 -2.29 11.24 -2.11
N PHE A 186 -1.05 11.39 -1.64
CA PHE A 186 -0.18 10.27 -1.33
C PHE A 186 0.24 10.35 0.13
N TRP A 187 0.26 9.19 0.77
CA TRP A 187 0.88 9.02 2.07
C TRP A 187 1.89 7.89 2.00
N ALA A 188 3.02 8.06 2.66
CA ALA A 188 4.10 7.10 2.63
C ALA A 188 4.53 6.69 4.03
N LEU A 189 5.03 5.47 4.11
CA LEU A 189 5.41 4.82 5.36
C LEU A 189 6.60 3.88 5.10
N GLY A 190 7.56 3.85 6.02
CA GLY A 190 8.64 2.88 5.93
C GLY A 190 9.68 3.25 4.87
N GLN A 191 10.15 4.50 4.80
CA GLN A 191 11.23 4.90 3.90
C GLN A 191 12.49 4.06 4.18
N ARG A 192 13.05 3.45 3.14
CA ARG A 192 14.33 2.75 3.18
C ARG A 192 15.17 3.17 1.98
N VAL A 193 16.48 3.19 2.18
CA VAL A 193 17.46 3.31 1.10
C VAL A 193 18.08 1.94 0.92
N GLY A 194 18.01 1.39 -0.29
CA GLY A 194 18.64 0.10 -0.54
C GLY A 194 18.39 -0.45 -1.93
N LYS A 195 18.92 -1.64 -2.15
CA LYS A 195 18.76 -2.38 -3.40
C LYS A 195 17.36 -2.96 -3.47
N MET A 196 16.55 -2.44 -4.37
CA MET A 196 15.19 -2.93 -4.53
C MET A 196 15.20 -4.29 -5.27
N PRO A 197 14.54 -5.34 -4.76
CA PRO A 197 14.42 -6.59 -5.49
C PRO A 197 13.63 -6.36 -6.78
N ARG A 198 14.23 -6.69 -7.92
CA ARG A 198 13.60 -6.57 -9.25
C ARG A 198 12.47 -7.60 -9.34
N LYS A 199 11.25 -7.18 -9.01
CA LYS A 199 10.03 -7.98 -9.19
C LYS A 199 9.46 -7.73 -10.61
N SER A 200 10.20 -8.11 -11.64
CA SER A 200 9.66 -8.26 -13.00
C SER A 200 9.85 -9.70 -13.44
N SER A 201 8.73 -10.41 -13.61
CA SER A 201 8.67 -11.83 -13.95
C SER A 201 8.54 -12.06 -15.46
N VAL A 202 8.33 -11.02 -16.26
CA VAL A 202 8.15 -11.15 -17.72
C VAL A 202 9.50 -11.07 -18.43
N GLY A 203 10.28 -12.14 -18.26
CA GLY A 203 10.90 -12.81 -19.40
C GLY A 203 11.87 -12.04 -20.31
N SER A 204 12.45 -10.90 -19.96
CA SER A 204 13.59 -10.36 -20.72
C SER A 204 14.91 -10.67 -20.01
N LYS A 205 15.36 -11.93 -20.13
CA LYS A 205 16.77 -12.29 -19.96
C LYS A 205 17.57 -11.62 -21.09
N ARG A 206 17.82 -10.30 -21.01
CA ARG A 206 18.93 -9.70 -21.76
C ARG A 206 20.22 -10.20 -21.12
N PHE A 207 20.87 -11.13 -21.80
CA PHE A 207 22.06 -11.84 -21.34
C PHE A 207 23.32 -10.95 -21.23
N PHE A 208 23.30 -9.71 -21.72
CA PHE A 208 24.55 -8.95 -21.94
C PHE A 208 24.76 -7.70 -21.07
N PHE A 209 23.72 -7.13 -20.45
CA PHE A 209 23.88 -5.93 -19.60
C PHE A 209 22.87 -5.93 -18.46
N LYS A 210 23.14 -6.73 -17.42
CA LYS A 210 22.45 -6.57 -16.13
C LYS A 210 23.20 -5.50 -15.35
N SER A 211 22.75 -4.24 -15.46
CA SER A 211 23.21 -3.22 -14.50
C SER A 211 22.87 -3.69 -13.09
N PRO A 212 23.78 -3.54 -12.11
CA PRO A 212 23.50 -3.91 -10.73
C PRO A 212 22.26 -3.13 -10.24
N PRO A 213 21.43 -3.74 -9.36
CA PRO A 213 20.29 -3.04 -8.79
C PRO A 213 20.78 -1.75 -8.13
N ALA A 214 20.29 -0.61 -8.60
CA ALA A 214 20.64 0.68 -8.04
C ALA A 214 20.10 0.79 -6.62
N GLU A 215 20.90 1.38 -5.73
CA GLU A 215 20.41 1.81 -4.44
C GLU A 215 19.47 2.99 -4.67
N ARG A 216 18.24 2.85 -4.18
CA ARG A 216 17.22 3.88 -4.33
C ARG A 216 16.36 3.98 -3.11
N ARG A 217 15.73 5.14 -2.96
CA ARG A 217 14.75 5.40 -1.91
C ARG A 217 13.43 4.75 -2.29
N TYR A 218 12.89 3.97 -1.38
CA TYR A 218 11.58 3.37 -1.54
C TYR A 218 10.82 3.37 -0.22
N PHE A 219 9.51 3.36 -0.31
CA PHE A 219 8.61 3.26 0.82
C PHE A 219 8.09 1.83 0.93
N LYS A 220 8.11 1.28 2.15
CA LYS A 220 7.50 -0.04 2.41
C LYS A 220 6.01 -0.05 2.09
N ARG A 221 5.31 1.04 2.35
CA ARG A 221 3.90 1.23 1.97
C ARG A 221 3.64 2.64 1.45
N VAL A 222 2.79 2.73 0.43
CA VAL A 222 2.26 3.99 -0.10
C VAL A 222 0.76 3.85 -0.25
N ILE A 223 0.02 4.84 0.24
CA ILE A 223 -1.42 4.97 0.04
C ILE A 223 -1.67 6.07 -0.96
N LEU A 224 -2.56 5.79 -1.90
CA LEU A 224 -3.04 6.70 -2.91
C LEU A 224 -4.55 6.91 -2.73
N ALA A 225 -4.94 8.17 -2.63
CA ALA A 225 -6.32 8.60 -2.83
C ALA A 225 -6.37 9.55 -4.03
N ALA A 226 -7.09 9.20 -5.08
CA ALA A 226 -7.18 10.05 -6.28
C ALA A 226 -8.58 10.03 -6.87
N ARG A 227 -9.02 11.19 -7.36
CA ARG A 227 -10.28 11.35 -8.08
C ARG A 227 -10.01 11.91 -9.47
N THR A 228 -10.46 11.20 -10.51
CA THR A 228 -10.42 11.71 -11.89
C THR A 228 -11.72 12.44 -12.23
N LYS A 229 -11.67 13.34 -13.22
CA LYS A 229 -12.82 14.15 -13.64
C LYS A 229 -14.00 13.30 -14.14
N LYS A 230 -13.71 12.11 -14.69
CA LYS A 230 -14.72 11.18 -15.25
C LYS A 230 -14.93 9.92 -14.40
N GLY A 231 -14.14 9.74 -13.34
CA GLY A 231 -14.13 8.53 -12.51
C GLY A 231 -14.80 8.74 -11.16
N HIS A 232 -14.46 7.87 -10.22
CA HIS A 232 -14.80 7.95 -8.79
C HIS A 232 -13.53 8.08 -7.95
N LEU A 233 -13.66 8.30 -6.64
CA LEU A 233 -12.52 8.23 -5.72
C LEU A 233 -11.93 6.82 -5.70
N VAL A 234 -10.65 6.71 -6.07
CA VAL A 234 -9.90 5.47 -6.01
C VAL A 234 -8.98 5.51 -4.79
N LEU A 235 -9.16 4.55 -3.89
CA LEU A 235 -8.31 4.35 -2.71
C LEU A 235 -7.49 3.07 -2.90
N LYS A 236 -6.15 3.16 -2.88
CA LYS A 236 -5.27 1.99 -3.05
C LYS A 236 -4.04 2.06 -2.16
N SER A 237 -3.59 0.90 -1.71
CA SER A 237 -2.33 0.76 -0.97
C SER A 237 -1.37 -0.16 -1.69
N PHE A 238 -0.14 0.30 -1.81
CA PHE A 238 0.95 -0.37 -2.51
C PHE A 238 2.10 -0.66 -1.56
N LYS A 239 2.84 -1.74 -1.80
CA LYS A 239 4.08 -2.09 -1.08
C LYS A 239 5.31 -1.88 -1.95
N ASP A 240 6.45 -1.65 -1.29
CA ASP A 240 7.77 -1.54 -1.92
C ASP A 240 7.78 -0.56 -3.11
N THR A 241 7.35 0.68 -2.91
CA THR A 241 7.25 1.66 -4.01
C THR A 241 8.45 2.61 -4.00
N PRO A 242 9.23 2.71 -5.09
CA PRO A 242 10.33 3.68 -5.19
C PRO A 242 9.80 5.12 -5.25
N LEU A 243 10.59 6.07 -4.76
CA LEU A 243 10.20 7.48 -4.72
C LEU A 243 9.90 8.04 -6.13
N GLU A 244 10.74 7.71 -7.11
CA GLU A 244 10.57 8.10 -8.52
C GLU A 244 9.41 7.35 -9.22
N GLY A 245 8.89 6.28 -8.62
CA GLY A 245 7.88 5.43 -9.24
C GLY A 245 6.45 5.71 -8.79
N LEU A 246 6.20 6.79 -8.03
CA LEU A 246 4.84 7.14 -7.59
C LEU A 246 3.91 7.40 -8.78
N GLU A 247 4.44 7.88 -9.90
CA GLU A 247 3.67 8.10 -11.13
C GLU A 247 2.99 6.84 -11.66
N GLN A 248 3.61 5.66 -11.45
CA GLN A 248 3.11 4.38 -11.96
C GLN A 248 1.88 3.91 -11.20
N LEU A 249 1.63 4.45 -10.00
CA LEU A 249 0.52 4.05 -9.14
C LEU A 249 -0.80 4.73 -9.51
N LEU A 250 -0.74 5.80 -10.32
CA LEU A 250 -1.90 6.61 -10.66
C LEU A 250 -2.90 5.87 -11.57
N PRO A 251 -4.22 6.10 -11.42
CA PRO A 251 -5.24 5.39 -12.21
C PRO A 251 -5.23 5.68 -13.72
N GLU A 252 -5.13 6.95 -14.11
CA GLU A 252 -5.12 7.42 -15.49
C GLU A 252 -3.72 7.91 -15.88
N LEU A 253 -2.98 7.04 -16.56
CA LEU A 253 -1.64 7.35 -17.06
C LEU A 253 -1.47 6.88 -18.50
N LYS A 254 -0.53 7.50 -19.21
CA LYS A 254 -0.13 7.09 -20.56
C LYS A 254 1.22 6.43 -20.49
N VAL A 255 1.31 5.18 -20.96
CA VAL A 255 2.60 4.49 -21.11
C VAL A 255 3.43 5.24 -22.15
N ARG A 256 4.63 5.65 -21.75
CA ARG A 256 5.59 6.34 -22.60
C ARG A 256 6.69 5.37 -23.00
N THR A 257 7.00 5.33 -24.29
CA THR A 257 8.20 4.66 -24.77
C THR A 257 9.40 5.57 -24.53
N SER A 258 10.44 5.04 -23.89
CA SER A 258 11.69 5.79 -23.70
C SER A 258 12.28 6.17 -25.06
N THR A 259 12.94 7.32 -25.14
CA THR A 259 13.52 7.86 -26.38
C THR A 259 14.55 6.91 -26.99
N LEU A 260 15.40 6.33 -26.14
CA LEU A 260 16.42 5.35 -26.54
C LEU A 260 15.77 4.07 -27.09
N GLN A 261 14.74 3.54 -26.45
CA GLN A 261 14.04 2.36 -26.97
C GLN A 261 13.31 2.66 -28.28
N ARG A 262 12.69 3.85 -28.40
CA ARG A 262 12.05 4.29 -29.64
C ARG A 262 13.06 4.41 -30.78
N ALA A 263 14.25 4.93 -30.51
CA ALA A 263 15.34 5.00 -31.48
C ALA A 263 15.80 3.60 -31.92
N ILE A 264 16.05 2.68 -30.98
CA ILE A 264 16.40 1.28 -31.30
C ILE A 264 15.32 0.59 -32.12
N LEU A 265 14.05 0.87 -31.81
CA LEU A 265 12.91 0.32 -32.55
C LEU A 265 12.88 0.82 -33.99
N ASN A 266 13.08 2.12 -34.20
CA ASN A 266 13.19 2.73 -35.52
C ASN A 266 14.39 2.18 -36.29
N VAL A 267 15.57 2.05 -35.67
CA VAL A 267 16.78 1.50 -36.30
C VAL A 267 16.55 0.05 -36.72
N THR A 268 16.00 -0.79 -35.85
CA THR A 268 15.67 -2.19 -36.20
C THR A 268 14.68 -2.27 -37.36
N LEU A 269 13.68 -1.38 -37.39
CA LEU A 269 12.71 -1.32 -38.48
C LEU A 269 13.38 -0.93 -39.80
N ILE A 270 14.28 0.06 -39.80
CA ILE A 270 15.01 0.51 -40.99
C ILE A 270 15.94 -0.60 -41.49
N VAL A 271 16.79 -1.16 -40.63
CA VAL A 271 17.76 -2.20 -41.01
C VAL A 271 17.03 -3.43 -41.56
N SER A 272 15.97 -3.89 -40.88
CA SER A 272 15.19 -5.04 -41.37
C SER A 272 14.41 -4.74 -42.65
N GLY A 273 13.96 -3.50 -42.84
CA GLY A 273 13.31 -3.03 -44.06
C GLY A 273 14.25 -3.05 -45.26
N VAL A 274 15.46 -2.53 -45.11
CA VAL A 274 16.49 -2.53 -46.17
C VAL A 274 16.84 -3.95 -46.58
N VAL A 275 17.10 -4.84 -45.61
CA VAL A 275 17.41 -6.26 -45.90
C VAL A 275 16.27 -6.94 -46.66
N PHE A 276 15.01 -6.70 -46.26
CA PHE A 276 13.85 -7.26 -46.96
C PHE A 276 13.71 -6.69 -48.38
N PHE A 277 13.91 -5.38 -48.57
CA PHE A 277 13.82 -4.74 -49.87
C PHE A 277 14.89 -5.26 -50.84
N VAL A 278 16.14 -5.40 -50.38
CA VAL A 278 17.23 -5.94 -51.21
C VAL A 278 16.95 -7.39 -51.59
N ASN A 279 16.52 -8.24 -50.64
CA ASN A 279 16.34 -9.66 -50.93
C ASN A 279 15.07 -9.96 -51.76
N VAL A 280 13.92 -9.42 -51.35
CA VAL A 280 12.63 -9.73 -51.98
C VAL A 280 12.32 -8.76 -53.11
N GLY A 281 12.62 -7.48 -52.92
CA GLY A 281 12.37 -6.44 -53.93
C GLY A 281 13.20 -6.66 -55.21
N MET A 282 14.47 -7.07 -55.10
CA MET A 282 15.30 -7.34 -56.27
C MET A 282 14.80 -8.55 -57.09
N VAL A 283 14.34 -9.60 -56.42
CA VAL A 283 13.76 -10.77 -57.09
C VAL A 283 12.47 -10.38 -57.82
N VAL A 284 11.59 -9.62 -57.17
CA VAL A 284 10.34 -9.13 -57.79
C VAL A 284 10.62 -8.22 -58.99
N LEU A 285 11.65 -7.36 -58.91
CA LEU A 285 12.01 -6.48 -60.02
C LEU A 285 12.57 -7.26 -61.22
N SER A 286 13.34 -8.32 -60.95
CA SER A 286 14.02 -9.12 -61.99
C SER A 286 13.07 -10.10 -62.68
N ASP A 287 12.21 -10.79 -61.93
CA ASP A 287 11.39 -11.89 -62.46
C ASP A 287 9.96 -11.46 -62.83
N LEU A 288 9.34 -10.56 -62.05
CA LEU A 288 7.93 -10.19 -62.23
C LEU A 288 7.73 -8.93 -63.10
N LYS A 289 8.82 -8.26 -63.52
CA LYS A 289 8.81 -7.02 -64.32
C LYS A 289 7.80 -5.98 -63.82
N MET A 290 7.60 -5.92 -62.50
CA MET A 290 6.66 -5.01 -61.87
C MET A 290 7.18 -3.56 -61.95
N ALA A 291 6.30 -2.59 -62.19
CA ALA A 291 6.67 -1.18 -62.16
C ALA A 291 7.26 -0.79 -60.79
N THR A 292 8.38 -0.05 -60.80
CA THR A 292 9.10 0.37 -59.59
C THR A 292 8.22 1.17 -58.63
N SER A 293 7.31 2.00 -59.15
CA SER A 293 6.34 2.76 -58.35
C SER A 293 5.37 1.87 -57.58
N LEU A 294 4.87 0.80 -58.20
CA LEU A 294 3.98 -0.17 -57.57
C LEU A 294 4.71 -1.00 -56.52
N LEU A 295 5.95 -1.41 -56.80
CA LEU A 295 6.81 -2.11 -55.84
C LEU A 295 7.07 -1.25 -54.58
N LEU A 296 7.42 0.02 -54.76
CA LEU A 296 7.64 0.96 -53.65
C LEU A 296 6.37 1.19 -52.83
N LEU A 297 5.21 1.28 -53.49
CA LEU A 297 3.92 1.42 -52.81
C LEU A 297 3.59 0.17 -51.96
N LEU A 298 3.74 -1.03 -52.53
CA LEU A 298 3.52 -2.29 -51.80
C LEU A 298 4.51 -2.45 -50.64
N PHE A 299 5.78 -2.08 -50.86
CA PHE A 299 6.79 -2.10 -49.81
C PHE A 299 6.46 -1.10 -48.69
N ALA A 300 6.05 0.13 -49.02
CA ALA A 300 5.64 1.13 -48.04
C ALA A 300 4.42 0.65 -47.22
N ALA A 301 3.42 0.05 -47.87
CA ALA A 301 2.26 -0.54 -47.21
C ALA A 301 2.65 -1.68 -46.26
N PHE A 302 3.51 -2.60 -46.73
CA PHE A 302 4.04 -3.69 -45.92
C PHE A 302 4.84 -3.18 -44.71
N MET A 303 5.73 -2.21 -44.91
CA MET A 303 6.51 -1.59 -43.84
C MET A 303 5.63 -0.84 -42.86
N GLY A 304 4.57 -0.17 -43.32
CA GLY A 304 3.56 0.46 -42.46
C GLY A 304 2.85 -0.55 -41.56
N LEU A 305 2.40 -1.68 -42.13
CA LEU A 305 1.79 -2.77 -41.36
C LEU A 305 2.77 -3.39 -40.36
N ARG A 306 4.02 -3.62 -40.77
CA ARG A 306 5.07 -4.17 -39.90
C ARG A 306 5.39 -3.22 -38.75
N ALA A 307 5.52 -1.92 -39.03
CA ALA A 307 5.72 -0.90 -38.01
C ALA A 307 4.55 -0.94 -37.02
N ALA A 308 3.31 -0.89 -37.50
CA ALA A 308 2.12 -0.97 -36.65
C ALA A 308 2.12 -2.20 -35.73
N LYS A 309 2.44 -3.40 -36.27
CA LYS A 309 2.57 -4.62 -35.46
C LYS A 309 3.70 -4.54 -34.43
N MET A 310 4.87 -4.04 -34.81
CA MET A 310 6.04 -3.98 -33.94
C MET A 310 5.85 -2.98 -32.79
N PHE A 311 5.34 -1.77 -33.08
CA PHE A 311 5.00 -0.77 -32.08
C PHE A 311 3.83 -1.21 -31.20
N GLY A 312 2.81 -1.85 -31.78
CA GLY A 312 1.66 -2.41 -31.06
C GLY A 312 2.09 -3.49 -30.06
N HIS A 313 2.89 -4.46 -30.49
CA HIS A 313 3.41 -5.52 -29.62
C HIS A 313 4.29 -4.98 -28.49
N ARG A 314 5.09 -3.93 -28.74
CA ARG A 314 5.90 -3.28 -27.71
C ARG A 314 5.02 -2.56 -26.68
N ARG A 315 3.99 -1.83 -27.13
CA ARG A 315 3.06 -1.14 -26.24
C ARG A 315 2.27 -2.11 -25.38
N SER A 316 1.81 -3.23 -25.92
CA SER A 316 1.10 -4.25 -25.15
C SER A 316 2.02 -4.94 -24.13
N ALA A 317 3.28 -5.21 -24.48
CA ALA A 317 4.25 -5.77 -23.54
C ALA A 317 4.53 -4.82 -22.36
N GLN A 318 4.71 -3.52 -22.62
CA GLN A 318 4.90 -2.51 -21.55
C GLN A 318 3.66 -2.36 -20.66
N ALA A 319 2.47 -2.38 -21.25
CA ALA A 319 1.22 -2.34 -20.49
C ALA A 319 1.06 -3.59 -19.59
N LEU A 320 1.42 -4.78 -20.10
CA LEU A 320 1.40 -6.02 -19.33
C LEU A 320 2.40 -5.99 -18.17
N GLU A 321 3.59 -5.45 -18.41
CA GLU A 321 4.63 -5.35 -17.38
C GLU A 321 4.24 -4.38 -16.26
N LEU A 322 3.64 -3.24 -16.61
CA LEU A 322 3.03 -2.33 -15.65
C LEU A 322 1.92 -3.02 -14.85
N ALA A 323 1.03 -3.76 -15.52
CA ALA A 323 -0.04 -4.50 -14.87
C ALA A 323 0.49 -5.55 -13.89
N HIS A 324 1.52 -6.32 -14.26
CA HIS A 324 2.18 -7.26 -13.34
C HIS A 324 2.85 -6.56 -12.17
N MET A 325 3.53 -5.43 -12.40
CA MET A 325 4.12 -4.63 -11.33
C MET A 325 3.05 -4.18 -10.33
N LEU A 326 1.95 -3.60 -10.83
CA LEU A 326 0.83 -3.16 -10.00
C LEU A 326 0.16 -4.33 -9.27
N TYR A 327 -0.01 -5.48 -9.92
CA TYR A 327 -0.57 -6.68 -9.30
C TYR A 327 0.25 -7.13 -8.09
N TYR A 328 1.57 -7.25 -8.23
CA TYR A 328 2.42 -7.71 -7.13
C TYR A 328 2.70 -6.65 -6.07
N ARG A 329 2.51 -5.36 -6.38
CA ARG A 329 2.68 -4.27 -5.41
C ARG A 329 1.38 -3.85 -4.75
N SER A 330 0.21 -4.03 -5.37
CA SER A 330 -1.07 -3.74 -4.75
C SER A 330 -1.30 -4.63 -3.53
N THR A 331 -1.83 -4.06 -2.46
CA THR A 331 -2.06 -4.77 -1.20
C THR A 331 -3.48 -4.68 -0.68
N SER A 332 -4.17 -3.58 -0.91
CA SER A 332 -5.60 -3.45 -0.64
C SER A 332 -6.20 -2.32 -1.49
N ASN A 333 -7.49 -2.44 -1.78
CA ASN A 333 -8.26 -1.49 -2.59
C ASN A 333 -9.52 -1.04 -1.83
N ASN A 334 -9.94 0.21 -2.02
CA ASN A 334 -11.24 0.74 -1.62
C ASN A 334 -11.61 0.37 -0.17
N ALA A 335 -12.72 -0.33 0.06
CA ALA A 335 -13.19 -0.67 1.41
C ALA A 335 -12.19 -1.53 2.21
N GLU A 336 -11.45 -2.43 1.56
CA GLU A 336 -10.44 -3.26 2.22
C GLU A 336 -9.28 -2.41 2.77
N LEU A 337 -8.96 -1.30 2.12
CA LEU A 337 -7.96 -0.37 2.61
C LEU A 337 -8.38 0.25 3.94
N LEU A 338 -9.66 0.57 4.11
CA LEU A 338 -10.19 1.15 5.36
C LEU A 338 -9.97 0.18 6.52
N SER A 339 -10.33 -1.09 6.32
CA SER A 339 -10.11 -2.16 7.31
C SER A 339 -8.62 -2.35 7.62
N ALA A 340 -7.77 -2.41 6.60
CA ALA A 340 -6.33 -2.56 6.78
C ALA A 340 -5.69 -1.36 7.51
N LEU A 341 -6.18 -0.14 7.26
CA LEU A 341 -5.74 1.07 7.93
C LEU A 341 -6.14 1.09 9.40
N VAL A 342 -7.38 0.71 9.70
CA VAL A 342 -7.86 0.65 11.09
C VAL A 342 -7.07 -0.35 11.91
N LEU A 343 -6.87 -1.56 11.37
CA LEU A 343 -6.06 -2.60 12.03
C LEU A 343 -4.62 -2.12 12.29
N ARG A 344 -4.04 -1.38 11.33
CA ARG A 344 -2.71 -0.80 11.51
C ARG A 344 -2.69 0.31 12.56
N ALA A 345 -3.68 1.21 12.53
CA ALA A 345 -3.79 2.28 13.51
C ALA A 345 -3.92 1.72 14.93
N GLN A 346 -4.67 0.63 15.09
CA GLN A 346 -4.78 -0.11 16.35
C GLN A 346 -3.43 -0.67 16.80
N ASP A 347 -2.72 -1.38 15.92
CA ASP A 347 -1.42 -1.97 16.24
C ASP A 347 -0.39 -0.91 16.66
N GLU A 348 -0.32 0.22 15.93
CA GLU A 348 0.58 1.32 16.27
C GLU A 348 0.16 2.04 17.57
N HIS A 349 -1.14 2.22 17.83
CA HIS A 349 -1.64 2.71 19.13
C HIS A 349 -1.14 1.82 20.26
N THR A 350 -1.36 0.51 20.18
CA THR A 350 -0.93 -0.43 21.22
C THR A 350 0.58 -0.36 21.43
N LYS A 351 1.39 -0.33 20.37
CA LYS A 351 2.86 -0.19 20.49
C LYS A 351 3.27 1.10 21.19
N GLU A 352 2.68 2.22 20.82
CA GLU A 352 2.96 3.53 21.43
C GLU A 352 2.62 3.55 22.92
N THR A 353 1.49 2.95 23.29
CA THR A 353 1.07 2.81 24.69
C THR A 353 2.00 1.90 25.49
N LEU A 354 2.43 0.77 24.92
CA LEU A 354 3.38 -0.15 25.56
C LEU A 354 4.75 0.49 25.79
N LEU A 355 5.23 1.26 24.80
CA LEU A 355 6.45 2.05 24.91
C LEU A 355 6.30 3.12 26.00
N ALA A 356 5.22 3.90 25.97
CA ALA A 356 4.96 4.92 26.99
C ALA A 356 4.94 4.33 28.41
N HIS A 357 4.18 3.25 28.63
CA HIS A 357 4.09 2.59 29.93
C HIS A 357 5.45 2.11 30.43
N SER A 358 6.21 1.41 29.58
CA SER A 358 7.49 0.80 29.98
C SER A 358 8.58 1.84 30.29
N PHE A 359 8.65 2.92 29.50
CA PHE A 359 9.63 3.98 29.74
C PHE A 359 9.25 4.85 30.95
N LEU A 360 7.98 5.19 31.12
CA LEU A 360 7.54 6.00 32.26
C LEU A 360 7.75 5.28 33.61
N ALA A 361 7.63 3.95 33.65
CA ALA A 361 7.94 3.16 34.84
C ALA A 361 9.41 3.29 35.30
N ARG A 362 10.32 3.63 34.38
CA ARG A 362 11.76 3.78 34.66
C ARG A 362 12.21 5.21 34.96
N ARG A 363 11.32 6.19 34.84
CA ARG A 363 11.70 7.59 34.98
C ARG A 363 12.24 7.86 36.39
N PRO A 364 13.49 8.36 36.57
CA PRO A 364 14.02 8.71 37.88
C PRO A 364 13.15 9.79 38.52
N GLY A 365 12.51 9.47 39.65
CA GLY A 365 11.47 10.31 40.25
C GLY A 365 11.99 11.50 41.05
N GLY A 366 11.39 12.68 40.81
CA GLY A 366 11.23 13.74 41.80
C GLY A 366 9.73 14.00 41.99
N ALA A 367 9.28 14.07 43.25
CA ALA A 367 7.87 14.02 43.70
C ALA A 367 6.94 15.20 43.32
N LYS A 368 7.26 15.93 42.25
CA LYS A 368 6.33 16.78 41.51
C LYS A 368 6.64 16.55 40.04
N GLY A 369 5.73 15.87 39.33
CA GLY A 369 5.92 15.58 37.92
C GLY A 369 6.22 16.88 37.15
N PRO A 370 7.28 16.95 36.34
CA PRO A 370 7.50 18.08 35.47
C PRO A 370 6.31 18.23 34.50
N PRO A 371 6.09 19.43 33.94
CA PRO A 371 4.96 19.68 33.04
C PRO A 371 4.85 18.60 31.95
N GLU A 372 3.61 18.29 31.54
CA GLU A 372 3.31 17.24 30.57
C GLU A 372 4.12 17.39 29.26
N ALA A 373 4.41 18.63 28.87
CA ALA A 373 5.28 18.95 27.75
C ALA A 373 6.71 18.41 27.91
N GLU A 374 7.32 18.56 29.09
CA GLU A 374 8.66 18.02 29.37
C GLU A 374 8.64 16.49 29.45
N THR A 375 7.58 15.91 30.00
CA THR A 375 7.41 14.46 30.08
C THR A 375 7.28 13.83 28.69
N SER A 376 6.48 14.42 27.82
CA SER A 376 6.30 13.95 26.45
C SER A 376 7.56 14.12 25.60
N GLN A 377 8.32 15.20 25.79
CA GLN A 377 9.58 15.42 25.08
C GLN A 377 10.68 14.46 25.55
N TRP A 378 10.79 14.22 26.86
CA TRP A 378 11.68 13.20 27.41
C TRP A 378 11.34 11.81 26.89
N LEU A 379 10.05 11.42 26.96
CA LEU A 379 9.58 10.13 26.45
C LEU A 379 9.91 9.97 24.98
N GLN A 380 9.72 11.02 24.19
CA GLN A 380 10.08 11.02 22.78
C GLN A 380 11.57 10.73 22.58
N SER A 381 12.47 11.51 23.17
CA SER A 381 13.91 11.33 22.96
C SER A 381 14.41 9.96 23.41
N GLU A 382 13.95 9.45 24.56
CA GLU A 382 14.38 8.13 25.06
C GLU A 382 13.90 6.98 24.17
N VAL A 383 12.64 7.03 23.71
CA VAL A 383 12.09 5.99 22.83
C VAL A 383 12.73 6.04 21.44
N GLU A 384 12.96 7.23 20.88
CA GLU A 384 13.65 7.39 19.58
C GLU A 384 15.07 6.81 19.65
N ASN A 385 15.83 7.13 20.70
CA ASN A 385 17.18 6.60 20.93
C ASN A 385 17.18 5.07 21.08
N TRP A 386 16.23 4.53 21.84
CA TRP A 386 16.10 3.09 22.02
C TRP A 386 15.72 2.36 20.73
N LEU A 387 14.76 2.90 19.97
CA LEU A 387 14.37 2.34 18.67
C LEU A 387 15.54 2.36 17.68
N LEU A 388 16.36 3.42 17.68
CA LEU A 388 17.57 3.51 16.86
C LEU A 388 18.59 2.44 17.28
N ALA A 389 18.82 2.24 18.58
CA ALA A 389 19.75 1.24 19.09
C ALA A 389 19.31 -0.20 18.74
N GLN A 390 18.01 -0.50 18.87
CA GLN A 390 17.47 -1.85 18.63
C GLN A 390 17.28 -2.18 17.15
N SER A 391 16.91 -1.20 16.31
CA SER A 391 16.54 -1.44 14.90
C SER A 391 17.50 -0.87 13.86
N GLY A 392 18.42 0.03 14.26
CA GLY A 392 19.24 0.81 13.35
C GLY A 392 18.45 1.81 12.48
N CYS A 393 17.17 2.04 12.76
CA CYS A 393 16.32 2.99 12.04
C CYS A 393 16.10 4.26 12.88
N ASP A 394 16.35 5.44 12.31
CA ASP A 394 15.92 6.72 12.89
C ASP A 394 14.41 6.86 12.69
N VAL A 395 13.64 6.68 13.77
CA VAL A 395 12.18 6.74 13.78
C VAL A 395 11.76 7.94 14.62
N ALA A 396 10.98 8.84 14.04
CA ALA A 396 10.34 9.95 14.74
C ALA A 396 9.12 9.44 15.50
N PHE A 397 9.23 9.40 16.83
CA PHE A 397 8.19 8.93 17.74
C PHE A 397 7.37 10.11 18.27
N ASN A 398 6.06 9.95 18.43
CA ASN A 398 5.22 11.02 18.96
C ASN A 398 4.96 10.81 20.46
N GLY A 399 5.86 11.33 21.32
CA GLY A 399 5.74 11.19 22.77
C GLY A 399 4.48 11.82 23.36
N LYS A 400 3.97 12.92 22.78
CA LYS A 400 2.72 13.56 23.21
C LYS A 400 1.52 12.65 22.97
N ARG A 401 1.44 12.05 21.78
CA ARG A 401 0.37 11.13 21.41
C ARG A 401 0.41 9.86 22.26
N ALA A 402 1.59 9.27 22.43
CA ALA A 402 1.77 8.06 23.23
C ALA A 402 1.34 8.27 24.70
N LEU A 403 1.68 9.43 25.28
CA LEU A 403 1.27 9.82 26.62
C LEU A 403 -0.26 10.04 26.71
N ALA A 404 -0.86 10.70 25.72
CA ALA A 404 -2.30 10.88 25.65
C ALA A 404 -3.05 9.54 25.54
N HIS A 405 -2.52 8.58 24.77
CA HIS A 405 -3.07 7.22 24.70
C HIS A 405 -3.06 6.53 26.07
N LEU A 406 -1.94 6.62 26.79
CA LEU A 406 -1.83 6.03 28.12
C LEU A 406 -2.81 6.65 29.12
N GLN A 407 -2.99 7.98 29.10
CA GLN A 407 -3.95 8.69 29.95
C GLN A 407 -5.41 8.40 29.62
N ALA A 408 -5.71 8.11 28.35
CA ALA A 408 -7.06 7.81 27.90
C ALA A 408 -7.52 6.38 28.24
N LEU A 409 -6.63 5.51 28.73
CA LEU A 409 -7.00 4.16 29.14
C LEU A 409 -7.89 4.21 30.39
N PRO A 410 -9.06 3.56 30.36
CA PRO A 410 -9.87 3.41 31.56
C PRO A 410 -9.14 2.55 32.61
N PRO A 411 -9.35 2.78 33.91
CA PRO A 411 -8.80 1.91 34.94
C PRO A 411 -9.29 0.47 34.74
N THR A 412 -8.43 -0.50 35.00
CA THR A 412 -8.71 -1.94 34.94
C THR A 412 -9.82 -2.28 35.92
N VAL A 413 -11.08 -2.29 35.45
CA VAL A 413 -12.16 -2.98 36.16
C VAL A 413 -11.93 -4.46 35.84
N GLY A 414 -11.37 -5.18 36.81
CA GLY A 414 -10.80 -6.51 36.62
C GLY A 414 -11.67 -7.50 35.81
N MET A 415 -10.97 -8.45 35.20
CA MET A 415 -11.43 -9.58 34.38
C MET A 415 -11.62 -9.28 32.89
N TYR A 416 -10.49 -9.27 32.17
CA TYR A 416 -10.47 -9.54 30.73
C TYR A 416 -9.49 -10.67 30.38
N PRO A 417 -9.91 -11.63 29.53
CA PRO A 417 -11.25 -11.81 28.98
C PRO A 417 -12.28 -12.22 30.06
N PRO A 418 -13.58 -11.90 29.91
CA PRO A 418 -14.61 -12.36 30.83
C PRO A 418 -14.56 -13.90 30.92
N PRO A 419 -14.62 -14.49 32.12
CA PRO A 419 -14.70 -15.94 32.25
C PRO A 419 -15.96 -16.43 31.50
N GLY A 420 -15.78 -17.34 30.54
CA GLY A 420 -16.87 -17.90 29.74
C GLY A 420 -16.93 -17.47 28.27
N LEU A 421 -15.97 -16.70 27.76
CA LEU A 421 -15.85 -16.48 26.31
C LEU A 421 -15.57 -17.85 25.64
N PRO A 422 -16.44 -18.36 24.74
CA PRO A 422 -16.24 -19.65 24.13
C PRO A 422 -14.92 -19.64 23.36
N LYS A 423 -13.98 -20.52 23.76
CA LYS A 423 -12.83 -20.83 22.91
C LYS A 423 -13.40 -21.53 21.68
N LEU A 424 -13.52 -20.79 20.58
CA LEU A 424 -13.79 -21.37 19.27
C LEU A 424 -12.58 -22.21 18.88
N ASP A 425 -12.61 -23.51 19.19
CA ASP A 425 -11.64 -24.50 18.72
C ASP A 425 -11.84 -24.69 17.21
N LEU A 426 -11.30 -23.77 16.41
CA LEU A 426 -11.34 -23.79 14.95
C LEU A 426 -10.53 -24.96 14.32
N LEU A 427 -9.83 -25.77 15.13
CA LEU A 427 -8.96 -26.85 14.66
C LEU A 427 -9.43 -28.27 15.08
N ALA A 428 -10.60 -28.42 15.71
CA ALA A 428 -11.07 -29.73 16.18
C ALA A 428 -11.61 -30.68 15.08
N THR A 429 -11.74 -30.22 13.82
CA THR A 429 -12.38 -31.01 12.74
C THR A 429 -11.44 -31.77 11.81
N LEU A 430 -10.13 -31.77 12.07
CA LEU A 430 -9.19 -32.65 11.35
C LEU A 430 -8.82 -33.88 12.19
N SER A 431 -9.82 -34.56 12.76
CA SER A 431 -9.64 -35.96 13.15
C SER A 431 -9.86 -36.83 11.92
N SER A 432 -8.77 -37.38 11.38
CA SER A 432 -8.75 -38.49 10.42
C SER A 432 -9.82 -39.54 10.74
N PRO A 433 -10.51 -40.13 9.74
CA PRO A 433 -11.49 -41.18 10.00
C PRO A 433 -10.79 -42.35 10.69
N LYS A 434 -11.25 -42.67 11.91
CA LYS A 434 -10.88 -43.88 12.64
C LYS A 434 -11.12 -45.08 11.72
N SER A 435 -10.04 -45.83 11.49
CA SER A 435 -10.07 -47.22 11.08
C SER A 435 -11.07 -48.00 11.94
N ALA A 436 -12.07 -48.59 11.31
CA ALA A 436 -12.98 -49.54 11.95
C ALA A 436 -12.20 -50.76 12.47
N PRO A 437 -12.59 -51.35 13.60
CA PRO A 437 -11.91 -52.50 14.15
C PRO A 437 -12.16 -53.75 13.31
N SER A 438 -11.10 -54.52 13.16
CA SER A 438 -11.04 -55.87 12.61
C SER A 438 -11.87 -56.83 13.46
N ASP A 439 -12.93 -57.39 12.89
CA ASP A 439 -13.49 -58.67 13.33
C ASP A 439 -13.33 -59.68 12.19
N ASP A 440 -12.47 -60.65 12.44
CA ASP A 440 -12.18 -61.79 11.58
C ASP A 440 -12.96 -62.99 12.15
N ASN A 441 -13.95 -63.49 11.41
CA ASN A 441 -14.40 -64.88 11.52
C ASN A 441 -15.23 -65.32 10.30
N SER A 442 -14.51 -65.96 9.37
CA SER A 442 -14.81 -67.28 8.78
C SER A 442 -16.21 -67.61 8.20
N LEU A 443 -16.15 -68.04 6.93
CA LEU A 443 -16.85 -69.16 6.26
C LEU A 443 -18.10 -68.88 5.36
N GLU A 444 -17.88 -69.28 4.10
CA GLU A 444 -18.80 -69.88 3.11
C GLU A 444 -19.64 -69.01 2.12
N LYS A 445 -19.07 -68.93 0.90
CA LYS A 445 -19.60 -68.96 -0.49
C LYS A 445 -20.98 -69.66 -0.72
N PRO A 446 -21.58 -69.64 -1.94
CA PRO A 446 -21.97 -68.56 -2.89
C PRO A 446 -23.42 -68.72 -3.46
N LEU A 447 -23.90 -67.77 -4.27
CA LEU A 447 -24.62 -67.98 -5.57
C LEU A 447 -25.01 -66.59 -6.11
N GLY A 448 -24.47 -66.10 -7.23
CA GLY A 448 -24.99 -66.37 -8.58
C GLY A 448 -25.16 -65.03 -9.35
N PRO A 449 -25.18 -65.00 -10.70
CA PRO A 449 -24.45 -63.98 -11.48
C PRO A 449 -25.32 -63.07 -12.36
N ALA A 450 -24.76 -61.95 -12.84
CA ALA A 450 -24.84 -61.49 -14.24
C ALA A 450 -24.03 -60.20 -14.47
N GLN A 451 -23.17 -60.23 -15.50
CA GLN A 451 -22.47 -59.08 -16.09
C GLN A 451 -23.36 -58.42 -17.20
N PRO A 452 -22.84 -57.62 -18.16
CA PRO A 452 -22.83 -56.16 -18.11
C PRO A 452 -23.50 -55.53 -19.34
N SER A 453 -23.70 -54.22 -19.36
CA SER A 453 -23.91 -53.49 -20.62
C SER A 453 -23.23 -52.13 -20.59
N HIS A 454 -22.06 -52.09 -21.22
CA HIS A 454 -21.47 -50.88 -21.78
C HIS A 454 -22.21 -50.52 -23.08
N LEU A 455 -22.53 -49.23 -23.26
CA LEU A 455 -22.68 -48.51 -24.54
C LEU A 455 -22.75 -47.00 -24.19
N VAL A 456 -21.66 -46.25 -24.39
CA VAL A 456 -21.37 -45.36 -25.54
C VAL A 456 -21.99 -43.97 -25.44
N GLY A 457 -21.11 -42.96 -25.44
CA GLY A 457 -21.22 -41.75 -26.28
C GLY A 457 -22.04 -40.57 -25.77
N ASN A 458 -21.36 -39.54 -25.25
CA ASN A 458 -21.05 -38.31 -26.00
C ASN A 458 -20.05 -37.44 -25.24
#